data_AF-I9I3S6-F1
#
_entry.id   AF-I9I3S6-F1
#
_cell.length_a   1.000
_cell.length_b   1.000
_cell.length_c   1.000
_cell.angle_alpha   90.00
_cell.angle_beta   90.00
_cell.angle_gamma   90.00
#
_symmetry.space_group_name_H-M   'P 1'
#
loop_
_entity.id
_entity.type
_entity.pdbx_description
1 polymer ?
#
loop_
_entity_poly.entity_id
_entity_poly.type
_entity_poly.pdbx_seq_one_letter_code
_entity_poly.pdbx_strand_id
1 'polypeptide(L)'
;MGKIRHYYVGACLLVSSAAFAQVPSHSMYVNESSKSVPFYEAYSNWQPGTPLFSDAAAEDEEFFISRVKPKERFINSATQVDPEMTPDRKLIWWCPIGTADGGGWKSLPSYFFDSEVFSMWSYVDIYGNWTAPMIRMAGAFTDICHKNGVRTSTLASVPWASTVTATDGGHGQTMKAMIDGGADKLLKFLRYYGIDGIGYNSEFSIGSGLSADGLKTLLSQCFAKREAAKWPYFTNAWYSLMTSGGTVGGGDALSSSNQDWFHWNGNPTSDAYFMNYNWGASGLSTSQSTAKSFAGRSSYDVYGGMDFQGRSVADWVALKNAEISVGIWGAHNMNMIFEGRGELGSSPLTKQKTYQLISENVFTGSTYNPVNDLKIQNILRHSTTATDFHGFSKFITARSVLASDDLAAEPFVTYFNLGNGTFFNVKGETTFKNEWYNIDAPI
;
A
#
# COMPACT_ATOMS: atom_id res chain seq x y z
N MET A 1 -39.32 -9.10 -30.13
CA MET A 1 -38.64 -7.82 -30.44
C MET A 1 -38.72 -6.91 -29.20
N GLY A 2 -37.80 -7.07 -28.26
CA GLY A 2 -37.71 -6.24 -27.05
C GLY A 2 -36.56 -5.25 -27.18
N LYS A 3 -36.86 -3.95 -27.11
CA LYS A 3 -35.86 -2.89 -27.22
C LYS A 3 -35.18 -2.66 -25.86
N ILE A 4 -33.88 -2.87 -25.85
CA ILE A 4 -32.95 -2.55 -24.77
C ILE A 4 -32.89 -1.02 -24.62
N ARG A 5 -33.29 -0.50 -23.44
CA ARG A 5 -33.07 0.89 -23.06
C ARG A 5 -31.64 1.03 -22.51
N HIS A 6 -30.79 1.65 -23.30
CA HIS A 6 -29.50 2.17 -22.87
C HIS A 6 -29.75 3.38 -21.97
N TYR A 7 -29.44 3.28 -20.69
CA TYR A 7 -29.37 4.43 -19.82
C TYR A 7 -27.98 5.07 -19.97
N TYR A 8 -27.92 6.10 -20.82
CA TYR A 8 -26.85 7.09 -20.77
C TYR A 8 -27.04 7.90 -19.47
N VAL A 9 -26.29 7.57 -18.42
CA VAL A 9 -26.15 8.45 -17.27
C VAL A 9 -24.96 9.36 -17.58
N GLY A 10 -25.28 10.59 -17.95
CA GLY A 10 -24.31 11.64 -18.21
C GLY A 10 -23.45 11.88 -16.98
N ALA A 11 -22.13 11.92 -17.20
CA ALA A 11 -21.16 12.37 -16.23
C ALA A 11 -21.46 13.83 -15.84
N CYS A 12 -22.09 14.03 -14.68
CA CYS A 12 -22.05 15.31 -14.01
C CYS A 12 -20.62 15.48 -13.46
N LEU A 13 -19.77 16.09 -14.28
CA LEU A 13 -18.58 16.83 -13.83
C LEU A 13 -19.06 17.94 -12.89
N LEU A 14 -19.22 17.61 -11.60
CA LEU A 14 -19.13 18.61 -10.56
C LEU A 14 -17.65 18.99 -10.50
N VAL A 15 -17.29 20.01 -11.27
CA VAL A 15 -16.10 20.81 -11.02
C VAL A 15 -16.34 21.50 -9.69
N SER A 16 -16.06 20.79 -8.59
CA SER A 16 -15.76 21.46 -7.35
C SER A 16 -14.46 22.20 -7.61
N SER A 17 -14.52 23.52 -7.69
CA SER A 17 -13.33 24.36 -7.55
C SER A 17 -12.85 24.24 -6.10
N ALA A 18 -12.33 23.07 -5.74
CA ALA A 18 -11.50 22.91 -4.57
C ALA A 18 -10.29 23.81 -4.80
N ALA A 19 -10.13 24.80 -3.94
CA ALA A 19 -8.93 25.63 -3.91
C ALA A 19 -7.72 24.68 -3.92
N PHE A 20 -6.95 24.75 -5.00
CA PHE A 20 -5.75 23.94 -5.17
C PHE A 20 -4.93 23.98 -3.87
N ALA A 21 -4.47 22.81 -3.44
CA ALA A 21 -3.45 22.67 -2.41
C ALA A 21 -2.40 23.77 -2.59
N GLN A 22 -1.95 24.39 -1.50
CA GLN A 22 -0.85 25.35 -1.55
C GLN A 22 0.31 24.68 -2.28
N VAL A 23 0.54 25.11 -3.52
CA VAL A 23 1.73 24.74 -4.27
C VAL A 23 2.91 25.28 -3.45
N PRO A 24 3.94 24.46 -3.21
CA PRO A 24 5.20 24.91 -2.65
C PRO A 24 5.63 26.27 -3.18
N SER A 25 6.06 27.18 -2.31
CA SER A 25 6.71 28.42 -2.76
C SER A 25 8.09 28.17 -3.38
N HIS A 26 8.63 26.95 -3.24
CA HIS A 26 9.87 26.48 -3.85
C HIS A 26 9.66 25.17 -4.62
N SER A 27 10.39 24.97 -5.70
CA SER A 27 10.35 23.71 -6.46
C SER A 27 10.81 22.51 -5.62
N MET A 28 10.43 21.30 -6.05
CA MET A 28 11.00 20.05 -5.52
C MET A 28 12.52 20.08 -5.65
N TYR A 29 13.22 19.79 -4.55
CA TYR A 29 14.69 19.78 -4.51
C TYR A 29 15.28 18.39 -4.77
N VAL A 30 14.45 17.35 -4.82
CA VAL A 30 14.83 15.94 -5.05
C VAL A 30 14.44 15.53 -6.47
N ASN A 31 15.37 14.93 -7.21
CA ASN A 31 15.10 14.33 -8.52
C ASN A 31 14.66 12.86 -8.36
N GLU A 32 13.35 12.60 -8.54
CA GLU A 32 12.80 11.25 -8.42
C GLU A 32 13.25 10.26 -9.50
N SER A 33 13.74 10.74 -10.64
CA SER A 33 14.24 9.92 -11.74
C SER A 33 15.20 10.68 -12.65
N SER A 34 15.98 9.94 -13.43
CA SER A 34 16.75 10.51 -14.53
C SER A 34 15.83 11.03 -15.65
N LYS A 35 16.24 12.12 -16.30
CA LYS A 35 15.58 12.65 -17.51
C LYS A 35 16.04 11.96 -18.79
N SER A 36 17.10 11.16 -18.72
CA SER A 36 17.78 10.58 -19.89
C SER A 36 17.84 9.05 -19.85
N VAL A 37 17.83 8.45 -18.66
CA VAL A 37 17.93 7.00 -18.46
C VAL A 37 16.59 6.47 -17.92
N PRO A 38 15.87 5.63 -18.67
CA PRO A 38 14.61 5.03 -18.20
C PRO A 38 14.88 3.93 -17.14
N PHE A 39 13.87 3.67 -16.30
CA PHE A 39 14.00 2.71 -15.18
C PHE A 39 14.44 1.30 -15.58
N TYR A 40 13.99 0.79 -16.74
CA TYR A 40 14.40 -0.54 -17.20
C TYR A 40 15.90 -0.63 -17.51
N GLU A 41 16.49 0.43 -18.06
CA GLU A 41 17.92 0.51 -18.37
C GLU A 41 18.72 0.70 -17.08
N ALA A 42 18.28 1.64 -16.23
CA ALA A 42 18.86 1.88 -14.92
C ALA A 42 18.92 0.59 -14.08
N TYR A 43 17.80 -0.14 -13.96
CA TYR A 43 17.76 -1.42 -13.26
C TYR A 43 18.66 -2.47 -13.91
N SER A 44 18.65 -2.58 -15.24
CA SER A 44 19.49 -3.55 -15.97
C SER A 44 20.98 -3.35 -15.68
N ASN A 45 21.42 -2.11 -15.58
CA ASN A 45 22.81 -1.74 -15.33
C ASN A 45 23.19 -1.71 -13.84
N TRP A 46 22.20 -1.57 -12.95
CA TRP A 46 22.45 -1.45 -11.51
C TRP A 46 23.19 -2.66 -10.91
N GLN A 47 24.15 -2.35 -10.04
CA GLN A 47 24.84 -3.27 -9.15
C GLN A 47 24.83 -2.73 -7.71
N PRO A 48 24.97 -3.59 -6.69
CA PRO A 48 25.10 -3.12 -5.31
C PRO A 48 26.25 -2.12 -5.14
N GLY A 49 25.96 -0.97 -4.53
CA GLY A 49 26.94 0.09 -4.27
C GLY A 49 27.23 1.01 -5.45
N THR A 50 26.52 0.87 -6.58
CA THR A 50 26.51 1.86 -7.65
C THR A 50 25.18 2.60 -7.67
N PRO A 51 25.16 3.91 -7.94
CA PRO A 51 23.90 4.64 -8.08
C PRO A 51 23.00 4.08 -9.18
N LEU A 52 21.68 4.13 -8.96
CA LEU A 52 20.68 3.71 -9.95
C LEU A 52 20.78 4.47 -11.26
N PHE A 53 21.03 5.77 -11.14
CA PHE A 53 21.16 6.70 -12.25
C PHE A 53 22.58 7.28 -12.25
N SER A 54 23.06 7.70 -13.43
CA SER A 54 24.39 8.28 -13.59
C SER A 54 24.37 9.80 -13.82
N ASP A 55 23.21 10.44 -13.73
CA ASP A 55 23.04 11.88 -13.91
C ASP A 55 22.74 12.58 -12.58
N ALA A 56 22.17 13.79 -12.60
CA ALA A 56 21.83 14.54 -11.39
C ALA A 56 20.95 13.76 -10.40
N ALA A 57 20.15 12.77 -10.87
CA ALA A 57 19.35 11.93 -9.98
C ALA A 57 20.20 10.97 -9.10
N ALA A 58 21.50 10.83 -9.39
CA ALA A 58 22.45 10.09 -8.57
C ALA A 58 22.74 10.81 -7.24
N GLU A 59 22.79 12.15 -7.25
CA GLU A 59 23.07 12.96 -6.05
C GLU A 59 21.95 12.83 -5.01
N ASP A 60 20.73 12.62 -5.49
CA ASP A 60 19.52 12.48 -4.68
C ASP A 60 19.17 11.04 -4.30
N GLU A 61 20.02 10.06 -4.65
CA GLU A 61 19.72 8.64 -4.42
C GLU A 61 19.45 8.32 -2.95
N GLU A 62 20.14 8.99 -2.04
CA GLU A 62 20.03 8.78 -0.60
C GLU A 62 18.63 9.07 -0.05
N PHE A 63 17.82 9.91 -0.71
CA PHE A 63 16.42 10.13 -0.33
C PHE A 63 15.53 8.90 -0.58
N PHE A 64 16.01 7.90 -1.32
CA PHE A 64 15.28 6.70 -1.72
C PHE A 64 15.80 5.42 -1.07
N ILE A 65 16.80 5.54 -0.18
CA ILE A 65 17.36 4.41 0.57
C ILE A 65 16.84 4.46 2.00
N SER A 66 16.05 3.46 2.39
CA SER A 66 15.61 3.26 3.78
C SER A 66 16.79 3.03 4.72
N ARG A 67 16.74 3.66 5.90
CA ARG A 67 17.75 3.53 6.96
C ARG A 67 17.26 2.72 8.16
N VAL A 68 16.00 2.31 8.16
CA VAL A 68 15.39 1.51 9.23
C VAL A 68 15.23 0.06 8.78
N LYS A 69 15.69 -0.88 9.61
CA LYS A 69 15.38 -2.31 9.41
C LYS A 69 13.91 -2.58 9.76
N PRO A 70 13.19 -3.40 8.99
CA PRO A 70 11.84 -3.82 9.34
C PRO A 70 11.81 -4.40 10.76
N LYS A 71 10.91 -3.91 11.60
CA LYS A 71 10.65 -4.49 12.91
C LYS A 71 9.66 -5.65 12.79
N GLU A 72 9.87 -6.70 13.57
CA GLU A 72 8.86 -7.72 13.75
C GLU A 72 7.75 -7.20 14.68
N ARG A 73 6.54 -7.74 14.47
CA ARG A 73 5.39 -7.48 15.33
C ARG A 73 5.13 -8.70 16.18
N PHE A 74 4.86 -8.48 17.45
CA PHE A 74 4.39 -9.55 18.32
C PHE A 74 2.86 -9.56 18.38
N ILE A 75 2.32 -10.72 18.72
CA ILE A 75 0.89 -10.90 18.97
C ILE A 75 0.74 -11.32 20.42
N ASN A 76 -0.04 -10.56 21.18
CA ASN A 76 -0.49 -10.94 22.50
C ASN A 76 -2.02 -10.84 22.54
N SER A 77 -2.70 -11.99 22.47
CA SER A 77 -4.17 -12.04 22.47
C SER A 77 -4.77 -11.48 23.75
N ALA A 78 -4.07 -11.57 24.89
CA ALA A 78 -4.57 -11.06 26.17
C ALA A 78 -4.66 -9.53 26.23
N THR A 79 -3.96 -8.81 25.33
CA THR A 79 -4.03 -7.34 25.23
C THR A 79 -4.99 -6.87 24.13
N GLN A 80 -5.62 -7.80 23.40
CA GLN A 80 -6.57 -7.43 22.35
C GLN A 80 -7.94 -7.08 22.96
N VAL A 81 -8.64 -6.16 22.30
CA VAL A 81 -10.02 -5.79 22.66
C VAL A 81 -10.96 -6.99 22.58
N ASP A 82 -10.75 -7.84 21.56
CA ASP A 82 -11.38 -9.14 21.41
C ASP A 82 -10.29 -10.22 21.48
N PRO A 83 -10.08 -10.87 22.63
CA PRO A 83 -9.05 -11.90 22.79
C PRO A 83 -9.25 -13.14 21.91
N GLU A 84 -10.48 -13.37 21.42
CA GLU A 84 -10.83 -14.51 20.57
C GLU A 84 -10.68 -14.20 19.07
N MET A 85 -10.42 -12.93 18.71
CA MET A 85 -10.17 -12.55 17.33
C MET A 85 -8.86 -13.17 16.84
N THR A 86 -8.94 -13.90 15.73
CA THR A 86 -7.73 -14.44 15.09
C THR A 86 -6.79 -13.31 14.68
N PRO A 87 -5.49 -13.41 15.04
CA PRO A 87 -4.50 -12.43 14.63
C PRO A 87 -4.05 -12.60 13.17
N ASP A 88 -4.46 -13.69 12.51
CA ASP A 88 -4.01 -14.06 11.17
C ASP A 88 -4.65 -13.21 10.06
N ARG A 89 -5.82 -12.60 10.30
CA ARG A 89 -6.47 -11.72 9.32
C ARG A 89 -5.68 -10.43 9.16
N LYS A 90 -5.41 -10.07 7.92
CA LYS A 90 -4.52 -8.95 7.57
C LYS A 90 -5.27 -7.81 6.89
N LEU A 91 -4.65 -6.65 6.86
CA LEU A 91 -5.10 -5.51 6.07
C LEU A 91 -4.00 -5.03 5.12
N ILE A 92 -4.34 -4.92 3.85
CA ILE A 92 -3.53 -4.17 2.87
C ILE A 92 -4.21 -2.82 2.62
N TRP A 93 -3.47 -1.75 2.90
CA TRP A 93 -3.82 -0.39 2.56
C TRP A 93 -3.11 -0.03 1.27
N TRP A 94 -3.80 -0.16 0.14
CA TRP A 94 -3.24 0.01 -1.19
C TRP A 94 -3.62 1.38 -1.76
N CYS A 95 -3.00 2.41 -1.20
CA CYS A 95 -3.36 3.80 -1.42
C CYS A 95 -2.11 4.68 -1.63
N PRO A 96 -2.26 5.89 -2.19
CA PRO A 96 -1.19 6.89 -2.20
C PRO A 96 -0.78 7.31 -0.78
N ILE A 97 0.48 7.72 -0.62
CA ILE A 97 0.92 8.58 0.48
C ILE A 97 1.08 10.02 -0.04
N GLY A 98 0.44 10.97 0.63
CA GLY A 98 0.37 12.35 0.19
C GLY A 98 -0.41 12.50 -1.12
N THR A 99 0.03 13.45 -1.95
CA THR A 99 -0.60 13.78 -3.23
C THR A 99 0.37 13.53 -4.39
N ALA A 100 -0.10 12.91 -5.47
CA ALA A 100 0.67 12.76 -6.71
C ALA A 100 0.77 14.07 -7.52
N ASP A 101 -0.34 14.81 -7.60
CA ASP A 101 -0.47 16.07 -8.34
C ASP A 101 0.03 17.31 -7.56
N GLY A 102 0.20 18.44 -8.25
CA GLY A 102 0.41 19.76 -7.60
C GLY A 102 1.80 20.01 -7.02
N GLY A 103 2.80 19.22 -7.45
CA GLY A 103 4.18 19.30 -6.97
C GLY A 103 4.65 18.06 -6.24
N GLY A 104 3.80 17.05 -6.01
CA GLY A 104 4.19 15.65 -5.87
C GLY A 104 5.19 15.30 -4.76
N TRP A 105 5.27 16.07 -3.67
CA TRP A 105 6.23 15.81 -2.59
C TRP A 105 6.00 14.47 -1.89
N LYS A 106 4.81 13.86 -2.03
CA LYS A 106 4.46 12.54 -1.49
C LYS A 106 4.88 12.45 -0.02
N SER A 107 5.89 11.62 0.27
CA SER A 107 6.48 11.38 1.59
C SER A 107 7.88 11.97 1.76
N LEU A 108 8.37 12.76 0.80
CA LEU A 108 9.64 13.46 0.92
C LEU A 108 9.53 14.59 1.95
N PRO A 109 10.61 14.86 2.71
CA PRO A 109 10.64 15.97 3.64
C PRO A 109 10.32 17.30 2.95
N SER A 110 9.59 18.17 3.64
CA SER A 110 9.17 19.46 3.10
C SER A 110 8.83 20.44 4.22
N TYR A 111 8.47 21.68 3.85
CA TYR A 111 8.06 22.72 4.80
C TYR A 111 6.52 22.90 4.83
N PHE A 112 5.76 21.81 4.63
CA PHE A 112 4.30 21.84 4.63
C PHE A 112 3.75 21.10 5.84
N PHE A 113 3.09 21.83 6.74
CA PHE A 113 2.41 21.18 7.85
C PHE A 113 1.19 20.36 7.37
N ASP A 114 0.47 20.82 6.34
CA ASP A 114 -0.66 20.09 5.73
C ASP A 114 -0.23 18.93 4.82
N SER A 115 0.63 18.06 5.34
CA SER A 115 1.12 16.83 4.70
C SER A 115 0.47 15.60 5.34
N GLU A 116 0.53 14.45 4.65
CA GLU A 116 -0.09 13.23 5.18
C GLU A 116 0.77 12.58 6.27
N VAL A 117 0.17 12.39 7.45
CA VAL A 117 0.77 11.80 8.64
C VAL A 117 -0.07 10.65 9.19
N PHE A 118 -0.09 9.56 8.41
CA PHE A 118 -0.82 8.34 8.77
C PHE A 118 -0.39 7.82 10.15
N SER A 119 -1.36 7.48 11.00
CA SER A 119 -1.14 7.13 12.41
C SER A 119 -1.68 5.75 12.80
N MET A 120 -2.47 5.10 11.94
CA MET A 120 -3.17 3.85 12.22
C MET A 120 -2.35 2.60 11.88
N TRP A 121 -1.02 2.70 12.01
CA TRP A 121 -0.07 1.66 11.60
C TRP A 121 -0.33 0.30 12.27
N SER A 122 -0.83 0.30 13.51
CA SER A 122 -1.14 -0.91 14.29
C SER A 122 -2.14 -1.85 13.60
N TYR A 123 -2.93 -1.36 12.65
CA TYR A 123 -3.96 -2.12 11.94
C TYR A 123 -3.61 -2.42 10.48
N VAL A 124 -2.45 -1.99 9.98
CA VAL A 124 -2.04 -2.21 8.58
C VAL A 124 -0.92 -3.24 8.55
N ASP A 125 -1.05 -4.29 7.76
CA ASP A 125 0.02 -5.29 7.56
C ASP A 125 0.91 -4.92 6.37
N ILE A 126 0.30 -4.41 5.31
CA ILE A 126 0.97 -3.98 4.09
C ILE A 126 0.45 -2.60 3.69
N TYR A 127 1.36 -1.63 3.53
CA TYR A 127 1.05 -0.35 2.89
C TYR A 127 1.63 -0.35 1.47
N GLY A 128 0.77 -0.61 0.48
CA GLY A 128 1.16 -0.51 -0.91
C GLY A 128 1.06 0.93 -1.37
N ASN A 129 2.19 1.59 -1.64
CA ASN A 129 2.20 2.98 -2.05
C ASN A 129 1.80 3.11 -3.51
N TRP A 130 0.56 3.51 -3.75
CA TRP A 130 -0.03 3.55 -5.09
C TRP A 130 0.66 4.54 -6.04
N THR A 131 1.34 5.55 -5.52
CA THR A 131 2.02 6.58 -6.33
C THR A 131 3.53 6.39 -6.41
N ALA A 132 4.07 5.36 -5.75
CA ALA A 132 5.47 5.00 -5.88
C ALA A 132 5.70 4.29 -7.23
N PRO A 133 6.64 4.79 -8.05
CA PRO A 133 6.98 4.10 -9.30
C PRO A 133 7.49 2.69 -9.03
N MET A 134 7.28 1.81 -10.01
CA MET A 134 7.44 0.35 -9.90
C MET A 134 8.69 -0.17 -9.16
N ILE A 135 9.82 0.52 -9.23
CA ILE A 135 11.07 0.11 -8.58
C ILE A 135 11.72 1.18 -7.69
N ARG A 136 11.01 2.27 -7.36
CA ARG A 136 11.58 3.34 -6.53
C ARG A 136 10.55 3.97 -5.61
N MET A 137 10.93 4.27 -4.38
CA MET A 137 10.08 4.92 -3.38
C MET A 137 10.96 5.71 -2.41
N ALA A 138 10.43 6.78 -1.82
CA ALA A 138 11.17 7.55 -0.82
C ALA A 138 11.51 6.67 0.40
N GLY A 139 12.78 6.69 0.80
CA GLY A 139 13.30 5.90 1.92
C GLY A 139 12.62 6.26 3.25
N ALA A 140 12.25 7.53 3.45
CA ALA A 140 11.52 7.97 4.64
C ALA A 140 10.16 7.27 4.80
N PHE A 141 9.46 6.98 3.70
CA PHE A 141 8.19 6.26 3.78
C PHE A 141 8.38 4.80 4.18
N THR A 142 9.39 4.17 3.59
CA THR A 142 9.80 2.83 4.00
C THR A 142 10.22 2.82 5.47
N ASP A 143 10.96 3.83 5.92
CA ASP A 143 11.43 3.92 7.30
C ASP A 143 10.27 3.96 8.30
N ILE A 144 9.25 4.78 8.07
CA ILE A 144 8.09 4.82 8.97
C ILE A 144 7.28 3.52 8.93
N CYS A 145 7.18 2.85 7.77
CA CYS A 145 6.55 1.52 7.66
C CYS A 145 7.33 0.49 8.50
N HIS A 146 8.65 0.39 8.29
CA HIS A 146 9.54 -0.53 8.99
C HIS A 146 9.59 -0.29 10.49
N LYS A 147 9.61 0.98 10.94
CA LYS A 147 9.51 1.35 12.37
C LYS A 147 8.27 0.75 13.02
N ASN A 148 7.17 0.69 12.28
CA ASN A 148 5.90 0.14 12.74
C ASN A 148 5.69 -1.33 12.35
N GLY A 149 6.69 -2.01 11.77
CA GLY A 149 6.59 -3.41 11.33
C GLY A 149 5.56 -3.65 10.21
N VAL A 150 5.31 -2.62 9.39
CA VAL A 150 4.46 -2.68 8.20
C VAL A 150 5.34 -2.97 7.00
N ARG A 151 4.94 -3.93 6.16
CA ARG A 151 5.61 -4.14 4.87
C ARG A 151 5.15 -3.08 3.88
N THR A 152 6.01 -2.64 2.97
CA THR A 152 5.67 -1.65 1.97
C THR A 152 6.01 -2.06 0.55
N SER A 153 5.17 -1.66 -0.41
CA SER A 153 5.40 -1.94 -1.83
C SER A 153 5.37 -0.70 -2.68
N THR A 154 6.16 -0.70 -3.75
CA THR A 154 5.96 0.17 -4.92
C THR A 154 4.74 -0.30 -5.73
N LEU A 155 4.44 0.36 -6.86
CA LEU A 155 3.37 -0.06 -7.76
C LEU A 155 3.81 -0.08 -9.25
N ALA A 156 3.54 -1.19 -9.92
CA ALA A 156 3.39 -1.25 -11.37
C ALA A 156 2.00 -0.73 -11.76
N SER A 157 1.88 0.59 -11.90
CA SER A 157 0.63 1.29 -12.25
C SER A 157 0.37 1.23 -13.75
N VAL A 158 0.21 0.03 -14.29
CA VAL A 158 -0.06 -0.15 -15.71
C VAL A 158 -1.48 0.34 -16.03
N PRO A 159 -1.70 1.15 -17.09
CA PRO A 159 -3.02 1.65 -17.43
C PRO A 159 -3.99 0.51 -17.80
N TRP A 160 -5.26 0.70 -17.46
CA TRP A 160 -6.35 -0.22 -17.76
C TRP A 160 -6.32 -0.73 -19.21
N ALA A 161 -6.47 -2.04 -19.36
CA ALA A 161 -6.51 -2.79 -20.62
C ALA A 161 -5.32 -2.59 -21.56
N SER A 162 -4.18 -2.10 -21.05
CA SER A 162 -2.95 -2.01 -21.84
C SER A 162 -2.41 -3.40 -22.19
N THR A 163 -1.62 -3.49 -23.25
CA THR A 163 -0.76 -4.65 -23.50
C THR A 163 0.68 -4.22 -23.34
N VAL A 164 1.37 -4.78 -22.34
CA VAL A 164 2.78 -4.46 -22.08
C VAL A 164 3.68 -5.43 -22.84
N THR A 165 4.77 -4.94 -23.41
CA THR A 165 5.70 -5.76 -24.21
C THR A 165 7.12 -5.60 -23.70
N ALA A 166 8.03 -6.49 -24.11
CA ALA A 166 9.44 -6.39 -23.71
C ALA A 166 10.18 -5.16 -24.26
N THR A 167 9.54 -4.35 -25.11
CA THR A 167 10.13 -3.18 -25.77
C THR A 167 9.21 -1.95 -25.70
N ASP A 168 8.29 -1.91 -24.74
CA ASP A 168 7.31 -0.81 -24.62
C ASP A 168 7.89 0.49 -24.04
N GLY A 169 9.16 0.51 -23.64
CA GLY A 169 9.81 1.67 -23.04
C GLY A 169 9.32 2.00 -21.63
N GLY A 170 8.49 1.16 -21.01
CA GLY A 170 7.84 1.45 -19.74
C GLY A 170 7.77 0.22 -18.83
N HIS A 171 6.55 -0.12 -18.42
CA HIS A 171 6.31 -1.18 -17.44
C HIS A 171 6.72 -2.57 -17.97
N GLY A 172 6.38 -2.92 -19.20
CA GLY A 172 6.71 -4.23 -19.77
C GLY A 172 8.21 -4.43 -19.95
N GLN A 173 8.92 -3.40 -20.42
CA GLN A 173 10.38 -3.46 -20.54
C GLN A 173 11.07 -3.48 -19.16
N THR A 174 10.49 -2.81 -18.14
CA THR A 174 10.97 -2.91 -16.75
C THR A 174 10.75 -4.32 -16.20
N MET A 175 9.58 -4.92 -16.43
CA MET A 175 9.31 -6.33 -16.08
C MET A 175 10.29 -7.27 -16.78
N LYS A 176 10.58 -7.04 -18.06
CA LYS A 176 11.58 -7.82 -18.81
C LYS A 176 12.96 -7.73 -18.18
N ALA A 177 13.41 -6.52 -17.84
CA ALA A 177 14.70 -6.31 -17.18
C ALA A 177 14.79 -7.06 -15.83
N MET A 178 13.70 -7.09 -15.05
CA MET A 178 13.65 -7.86 -13.81
C MET A 178 13.67 -9.37 -14.05
N ILE A 179 12.94 -9.87 -15.04
CA ILE A 179 12.94 -11.29 -15.43
C ILE A 179 14.35 -11.71 -15.86
N ASP A 180 15.01 -10.91 -16.69
CA ASP A 180 16.37 -11.19 -17.18
C ASP A 180 17.42 -11.13 -16.06
N GLY A 181 17.26 -10.22 -15.11
CA GLY A 181 18.12 -10.11 -13.93
C GLY A 181 17.94 -11.25 -12.92
N GLY A 182 16.77 -11.89 -12.92
CA GLY A 182 16.43 -12.98 -12.02
C GLY A 182 16.20 -12.55 -10.55
N ALA A 183 15.73 -13.51 -9.76
CA ALA A 183 15.31 -13.27 -8.37
C ALA A 183 16.44 -12.77 -7.46
N ASP A 184 17.68 -13.23 -7.67
CA ASP A 184 18.81 -12.81 -6.84
C ASP A 184 19.13 -11.33 -7.01
N LYS A 185 19.02 -10.79 -8.23
CA LYS A 185 19.20 -9.37 -8.49
C LYS A 185 18.04 -8.56 -7.91
N LEU A 186 16.81 -9.00 -8.13
CA LEU A 186 15.63 -8.29 -7.63
C LEU A 186 15.63 -8.21 -6.10
N LEU A 187 15.86 -9.31 -5.39
CA LEU A 187 15.92 -9.31 -3.92
C LEU A 187 17.06 -8.43 -3.40
N LYS A 188 18.23 -8.43 -4.04
CA LYS A 188 19.34 -7.53 -3.67
C LYS A 188 18.98 -6.06 -3.88
N PHE A 189 18.33 -5.74 -4.99
CA PHE A 189 17.87 -4.40 -5.31
C PHE A 189 16.86 -3.91 -4.26
N LEU A 190 15.80 -4.70 -4.03
CA LEU A 190 14.75 -4.39 -3.06
C LEU A 190 15.34 -4.17 -1.66
N ARG A 191 16.22 -5.08 -1.22
CA ARG A 191 16.93 -4.95 0.06
C ARG A 191 17.83 -3.72 0.14
N TYR A 192 18.47 -3.30 -0.96
CA TYR A 192 19.35 -2.14 -0.96
C TYR A 192 18.57 -0.84 -0.70
N TYR A 193 17.41 -0.66 -1.33
CA TYR A 193 16.54 0.50 -1.11
C TYR A 193 15.62 0.35 0.11
N GLY A 194 15.55 -0.86 0.69
CA GLY A 194 14.63 -1.25 1.74
C GLY A 194 13.18 -1.44 1.27
N ILE A 195 12.93 -1.61 -0.02
CA ILE A 195 11.58 -1.85 -0.54
C ILE A 195 11.19 -3.31 -0.26
N ASP A 196 10.04 -3.58 0.37
CA ASP A 196 9.65 -4.96 0.66
C ASP A 196 9.02 -5.66 -0.55
N GLY A 197 8.46 -4.92 -1.50
CA GLY A 197 7.75 -5.54 -2.61
C GLY A 197 7.38 -4.62 -3.74
N ILE A 198 6.78 -5.23 -4.77
CA ILE A 198 6.14 -4.54 -5.88
C ILE A 198 4.67 -4.94 -5.87
N GLY A 199 3.77 -3.96 -5.95
CA GLY A 199 2.37 -4.19 -6.23
C GLY A 199 2.12 -4.18 -7.74
N TYR A 200 1.19 -5.01 -8.22
CA TYR A 200 0.81 -5.06 -9.63
C TYR A 200 -0.68 -4.78 -9.78
N ASN A 201 -1.02 -3.60 -10.29
CA ASN A 201 -2.37 -3.32 -10.78
C ASN A 201 -2.56 -4.07 -12.11
N SER A 202 -2.80 -5.39 -12.04
CA SER A 202 -2.74 -6.30 -13.19
C SER A 202 -3.98 -6.24 -14.09
N GLU A 203 -4.37 -5.02 -14.45
CA GLU A 203 -5.47 -4.71 -15.36
C GLU A 203 -5.00 -4.67 -16.82
N PHE A 204 -3.90 -5.34 -17.11
CA PHE A 204 -3.22 -5.33 -18.40
C PHE A 204 -2.96 -6.76 -18.90
N SER A 205 -2.61 -6.88 -20.18
CA SER A 205 -2.21 -8.15 -20.80
C SER A 205 -0.71 -8.16 -21.08
N ILE A 206 -0.11 -9.35 -21.01
CA ILE A 206 1.28 -9.61 -21.39
C ILE A 206 1.34 -9.85 -22.90
N GLY A 207 2.09 -9.00 -23.58
CA GLY A 207 2.29 -9.02 -25.03
C GLY A 207 3.64 -9.59 -25.46
N SER A 208 4.04 -9.25 -26.69
CA SER A 208 5.21 -9.84 -27.36
C SER A 208 6.52 -9.64 -26.58
N GLY A 209 7.34 -10.69 -26.59
CA GLY A 209 8.67 -10.70 -25.97
C GLY A 209 8.68 -10.75 -24.44
N LEU A 210 7.53 -10.65 -23.78
CA LEU A 210 7.35 -10.84 -22.34
C LEU A 210 6.59 -12.15 -22.11
N SER A 211 6.77 -12.77 -20.95
CA SER A 211 6.13 -14.06 -20.62
C SER A 211 5.46 -13.99 -19.25
N ALA A 212 4.19 -14.41 -19.19
CA ALA A 212 3.47 -14.58 -17.94
C ALA A 212 4.19 -15.59 -17.04
N ASP A 213 4.58 -16.73 -17.59
CA ASP A 213 5.34 -17.74 -16.86
C ASP A 213 6.72 -17.23 -16.42
N GLY A 214 7.35 -16.36 -17.22
CA GLY A 214 8.60 -15.69 -16.86
C GLY A 214 8.43 -14.81 -15.62
N LEU A 215 7.39 -13.96 -15.59
CA LEU A 215 7.09 -13.11 -14.44
C LEU A 215 6.68 -13.93 -13.21
N LYS A 216 5.79 -14.92 -13.37
CA LYS A 216 5.40 -15.84 -12.30
C LYS A 216 6.61 -16.58 -11.72
N THR A 217 7.50 -17.06 -12.58
CA THR A 217 8.73 -17.75 -12.15
C THR A 217 9.67 -16.82 -11.39
N LEU A 218 9.85 -15.58 -11.84
CA LEU A 218 10.63 -14.58 -11.11
C LEU A 218 10.08 -14.37 -9.69
N LEU A 219 8.77 -14.11 -9.57
CA LEU A 219 8.11 -13.86 -8.28
C LEU A 219 8.18 -15.08 -7.36
N SER A 220 7.86 -16.27 -7.90
CA SER A 220 7.97 -17.57 -7.21
C SER A 220 9.38 -17.80 -6.66
N GLN A 221 10.41 -17.52 -7.46
CA GLN A 221 11.81 -17.64 -7.03
C GLN A 221 12.20 -16.57 -6.00
N CYS A 222 11.61 -15.37 -6.04
CA CYS A 222 11.85 -14.38 -4.99
C CYS A 222 11.35 -14.88 -3.63
N PHE A 223 10.13 -15.44 -3.55
CA PHE A 223 9.62 -16.06 -2.33
C PHE A 223 10.48 -17.24 -1.87
N ALA A 224 10.92 -18.11 -2.79
CA ALA A 224 11.77 -19.25 -2.46
C ALA A 224 13.15 -18.85 -1.88
N LYS A 225 13.69 -17.71 -2.31
CA LYS A 225 15.07 -17.29 -2.00
C LYS A 225 15.18 -16.18 -0.96
N ARG A 226 14.07 -15.56 -0.53
CA ARG A 226 14.09 -14.35 0.31
C ARG A 226 14.88 -14.50 1.62
N GLU A 227 14.82 -15.68 2.24
CA GLU A 227 15.58 -15.99 3.47
C GLU A 227 17.09 -15.99 3.19
N ALA A 228 17.52 -16.74 2.16
CA ALA A 228 18.93 -16.81 1.76
C ALA A 228 19.46 -15.45 1.28
N ALA A 229 18.61 -14.61 0.69
CA ALA A 229 18.92 -13.24 0.30
C ALA A 229 18.98 -12.25 1.47
N LYS A 230 18.63 -12.69 2.70
CA LYS A 230 18.50 -11.87 3.91
C LYS A 230 17.47 -10.74 3.74
N TRP A 231 16.38 -11.03 3.02
CA TRP A 231 15.24 -10.14 2.84
C TRP A 231 13.91 -10.88 3.08
N PRO A 232 13.70 -11.48 4.27
CA PRO A 232 12.52 -12.31 4.58
C PRO A 232 11.18 -11.55 4.47
N TYR A 233 11.24 -10.21 4.51
CA TYR A 233 10.08 -9.32 4.40
C TYR A 233 9.52 -9.20 2.98
N PHE A 234 10.14 -9.83 1.97
CA PHE A 234 9.66 -9.78 0.60
C PHE A 234 8.15 -10.09 0.52
N THR A 235 7.41 -9.15 -0.06
CA THR A 235 5.96 -9.20 -0.32
C THR A 235 5.68 -8.90 -1.77
N ASN A 236 4.55 -9.37 -2.28
CA ASN A 236 4.09 -9.05 -3.62
C ASN A 236 2.56 -8.93 -3.60
N ALA A 237 2.07 -7.72 -3.91
CA ALA A 237 0.64 -7.46 -4.06
C ALA A 237 0.22 -7.66 -5.51
N TRP A 238 -0.85 -8.42 -5.75
CA TRP A 238 -1.32 -8.75 -7.09
C TRP A 238 -2.82 -8.54 -7.21
N TYR A 239 -3.25 -7.71 -8.15
CA TYR A 239 -4.68 -7.49 -8.42
C TYR A 239 -5.28 -8.66 -9.22
N SER A 240 -6.52 -9.06 -8.97
CA SER A 240 -7.03 -10.36 -9.47
C SER A 240 -7.45 -10.41 -10.94
N LEU A 241 -7.30 -9.32 -11.71
CA LEU A 241 -7.89 -9.17 -13.05
C LEU A 241 -7.09 -9.79 -14.21
N MET A 242 -5.88 -10.29 -13.97
CA MET A 242 -5.14 -11.04 -14.98
C MET A 242 -5.37 -12.55 -14.81
N THR A 243 -5.67 -13.24 -15.90
CA THR A 243 -5.74 -14.71 -15.94
C THR A 243 -4.34 -15.31 -15.80
N SER A 244 -4.25 -16.59 -15.43
CA SER A 244 -3.00 -17.35 -15.36
C SER A 244 -2.21 -17.35 -16.68
N GLY A 245 -2.91 -17.16 -17.81
CA GLY A 245 -2.32 -17.06 -19.16
C GLY A 245 -1.78 -15.67 -19.51
N GLY A 246 -1.91 -14.67 -18.63
CA GLY A 246 -1.36 -13.34 -18.84
C GLY A 246 -2.27 -12.36 -19.59
N THR A 247 -3.56 -12.66 -19.73
CA THR A 247 -4.54 -11.74 -20.36
C THR A 247 -5.47 -11.13 -19.31
N VAL A 248 -5.97 -9.92 -19.58
CA VAL A 248 -7.07 -9.35 -18.78
C VAL A 248 -8.30 -10.25 -18.92
N GLY A 249 -8.99 -10.52 -17.80
CA GLY A 249 -10.16 -11.39 -17.77
C GLY A 249 -10.28 -12.23 -16.50
N GLY A 250 -9.48 -11.96 -15.47
CA GLY A 250 -9.72 -12.42 -14.12
C GLY A 250 -10.99 -11.80 -13.52
N GLY A 251 -11.22 -11.99 -12.23
CA GLY A 251 -12.49 -11.60 -11.62
C GLY A 251 -12.44 -11.39 -10.12
N ASP A 252 -13.61 -11.38 -9.51
CA ASP A 252 -13.85 -11.06 -8.09
C ASP A 252 -13.51 -12.20 -7.12
N ALA A 253 -12.73 -13.18 -7.57
CA ALA A 253 -12.32 -14.33 -6.77
C ALA A 253 -10.95 -14.85 -7.20
N LEU A 254 -10.23 -15.45 -6.26
CA LEU A 254 -9.16 -16.40 -6.53
C LEU A 254 -9.78 -17.73 -6.98
N SER A 255 -9.44 -18.19 -8.17
CA SER A 255 -9.99 -19.41 -8.77
C SER A 255 -9.00 -20.07 -9.72
N SER A 256 -9.38 -21.20 -10.32
CA SER A 256 -8.51 -21.93 -11.26
C SER A 256 -8.07 -21.11 -12.48
N SER A 257 -8.77 -20.03 -12.84
CA SER A 257 -8.42 -19.19 -14.00
C SER A 257 -7.30 -18.19 -13.74
N ASN A 258 -6.99 -17.87 -12.48
CA ASN A 258 -6.02 -16.84 -12.09
C ASN A 258 -5.12 -17.25 -10.90
N GLN A 259 -5.27 -18.47 -10.38
CA GLN A 259 -4.51 -18.97 -9.22
C GLN A 259 -2.99 -18.98 -9.38
N ASP A 260 -2.48 -18.95 -10.62
CA ASP A 260 -1.04 -18.97 -10.85
C ASP A 260 -0.36 -17.66 -10.41
N TRP A 261 -1.13 -16.58 -10.23
CA TRP A 261 -0.68 -15.33 -9.64
C TRP A 261 -0.78 -15.31 -8.11
N PHE A 262 -1.41 -16.32 -7.52
CA PHE A 262 -1.31 -16.63 -6.09
C PHE A 262 -0.14 -17.57 -5.83
N HIS A 263 -0.05 -18.70 -6.54
CA HIS A 263 0.94 -19.75 -6.30
C HIS A 263 1.41 -20.37 -7.61
N TRP A 264 2.73 -20.50 -7.79
CA TRP A 264 3.34 -21.04 -9.01
C TRP A 264 4.61 -21.82 -8.69
N ASN A 265 4.79 -22.98 -9.33
CA ASN A 265 5.98 -23.83 -9.18
C ASN A 265 6.37 -24.09 -7.71
N GLY A 266 5.39 -24.44 -6.88
CA GLY A 266 5.58 -24.82 -5.48
C GLY A 266 5.84 -23.68 -4.50
N ASN A 267 5.85 -22.42 -4.96
CA ASN A 267 6.04 -21.24 -4.10
C ASN A 267 4.94 -20.20 -4.34
N PRO A 268 4.70 -19.30 -3.38
CA PRO A 268 3.85 -18.13 -3.61
C PRO A 268 4.38 -17.29 -4.77
N THR A 269 3.49 -16.66 -5.53
CA THR A 269 3.82 -15.53 -6.42
C THR A 269 3.30 -14.22 -5.87
N SER A 270 2.28 -14.26 -5.01
CA SER A 270 1.81 -13.14 -4.19
C SER A 270 1.48 -13.63 -2.80
N ASP A 271 1.75 -12.80 -1.79
CA ASP A 271 1.25 -12.96 -0.41
C ASP A 271 0.18 -11.91 -0.07
N ALA A 272 -0.09 -11.00 -1.01
CA ALA A 272 -1.26 -10.13 -1.03
C ALA A 272 -2.02 -10.22 -2.36
N TYR A 273 -2.84 -11.27 -2.50
CA TYR A 273 -3.73 -11.42 -3.64
C TYR A 273 -5.00 -10.60 -3.44
N PHE A 274 -5.09 -9.48 -4.14
CA PHE A 274 -6.14 -8.48 -3.98
C PHE A 274 -7.28 -8.74 -4.98
N MET A 275 -8.44 -9.14 -4.49
CA MET A 275 -9.62 -9.40 -5.32
C MET A 275 -10.25 -8.10 -5.82
N ASN A 276 -10.78 -8.11 -7.04
CA ASN A 276 -11.67 -7.05 -7.54
C ASN A 276 -12.94 -6.92 -6.68
N TYR A 277 -13.66 -5.80 -6.80
CA TYR A 277 -14.57 -5.31 -5.76
C TYR A 277 -15.94 -5.99 -5.64
N ASN A 278 -16.36 -6.85 -6.58
CA ASN A 278 -17.72 -7.40 -6.61
C ASN A 278 -17.80 -8.81 -6.00
N TRP A 279 -17.05 -9.06 -4.93
CA TRP A 279 -17.13 -10.32 -4.19
C TRP A 279 -18.34 -10.34 -3.24
N GLY A 280 -18.72 -11.55 -2.86
CA GLY A 280 -19.72 -11.85 -1.82
C GLY A 280 -19.46 -13.25 -1.28
N ALA A 281 -20.38 -13.83 -0.51
CA ALA A 281 -20.18 -15.14 0.12
C ALA A 281 -19.66 -16.25 -0.82
N SER A 282 -20.15 -16.32 -2.06
CA SER A 282 -19.70 -17.29 -3.06
C SER A 282 -18.24 -17.06 -3.51
N GLY A 283 -17.88 -15.81 -3.83
CA GLY A 283 -16.52 -15.45 -4.24
C GLY A 283 -15.51 -15.65 -3.11
N LEU A 284 -15.89 -15.31 -1.86
CA LEU A 284 -15.10 -15.55 -0.67
C LEU A 284 -14.86 -17.05 -0.45
N SER A 285 -15.91 -17.88 -0.53
CA SER A 285 -15.82 -19.33 -0.37
C SER A 285 -14.92 -19.98 -1.44
N THR A 286 -15.08 -19.57 -2.70
CA THR A 286 -14.24 -20.03 -3.82
C THR A 286 -12.78 -19.68 -3.58
N SER A 287 -12.52 -18.44 -3.15
CA SER A 287 -11.16 -17.95 -2.91
C SER A 287 -10.49 -18.65 -1.74
N GLN A 288 -11.21 -18.82 -0.63
CA GLN A 288 -10.73 -19.55 0.55
C GLN A 288 -10.40 -21.00 0.21
N SER A 289 -11.28 -21.69 -0.53
CA SER A 289 -11.08 -23.08 -0.93
C SER A 289 -9.89 -23.23 -1.89
N THR A 290 -9.78 -22.32 -2.86
CA THR A 290 -8.65 -22.31 -3.80
C THR A 290 -7.33 -22.04 -3.09
N ALA A 291 -7.27 -21.06 -2.19
CA ALA A 291 -6.07 -20.77 -1.41
C ALA A 291 -5.62 -21.99 -0.57
N LYS A 292 -6.57 -22.64 0.12
CA LYS A 292 -6.30 -23.84 0.95
C LYS A 292 -5.90 -25.07 0.15
N SER A 293 -6.14 -25.10 -1.16
CA SER A 293 -5.71 -26.21 -2.02
C SER A 293 -4.20 -26.27 -2.23
N PHE A 294 -3.49 -25.16 -1.97
CA PHE A 294 -2.04 -25.08 -2.06
C PHE A 294 -1.39 -25.30 -0.70
N ALA A 295 -0.55 -26.34 -0.59
CA ALA A 295 0.19 -26.62 0.63
C ALA A 295 1.05 -25.42 1.05
N GLY A 296 1.03 -25.08 2.35
CA GLY A 296 1.80 -23.98 2.91
C GLY A 296 1.24 -22.59 2.64
N ARG A 297 0.05 -22.46 2.04
CA ARG A 297 -0.64 -21.18 1.84
C ARG A 297 -1.69 -20.92 2.89
N SER A 298 -1.83 -19.65 3.24
CA SER A 298 -2.93 -19.15 4.08
C SER A 298 -3.99 -18.52 3.20
N SER A 299 -5.28 -18.76 3.50
CA SER A 299 -6.36 -18.02 2.84
C SER A 299 -6.38 -16.54 3.22
N TYR A 300 -5.74 -16.16 4.34
CA TYR A 300 -5.52 -14.75 4.70
C TYR A 300 -4.46 -14.05 3.83
N ASP A 301 -3.80 -14.74 2.89
CA ASP A 301 -3.02 -14.11 1.82
C ASP A 301 -3.91 -13.59 0.67
N VAL A 302 -5.22 -13.86 0.74
CA VAL A 302 -6.24 -13.32 -0.18
C VAL A 302 -6.99 -12.20 0.51
N TYR A 303 -7.21 -11.10 -0.20
CA TYR A 303 -7.78 -9.86 0.32
C TYR A 303 -9.05 -9.52 -0.44
N GLY A 304 -10.17 -9.40 0.27
CA GLY A 304 -11.42 -8.87 -0.25
C GLY A 304 -11.25 -7.39 -0.55
N GLY A 305 -10.96 -7.06 -1.81
CA GLY A 305 -10.67 -5.70 -2.23
C GLY A 305 -11.90 -4.81 -2.19
N MET A 306 -11.74 -3.59 -1.71
CA MET A 306 -12.82 -2.63 -1.55
C MET A 306 -12.40 -1.31 -2.19
N ASP A 307 -13.29 -0.76 -3.01
CA ASP A 307 -13.14 0.57 -3.56
C ASP A 307 -13.58 1.60 -2.51
N PHE A 308 -12.59 2.26 -1.90
CA PHE A 308 -12.79 3.24 -0.86
C PHE A 308 -13.33 4.58 -1.38
N GLN A 309 -13.35 4.83 -2.69
CA GLN A 309 -14.08 5.95 -3.31
C GLN A 309 -15.60 5.78 -3.27
N GLY A 310 -16.09 4.61 -2.84
CA GLY A 310 -17.52 4.39 -2.59
C GLY A 310 -18.29 3.85 -3.78
N ARG A 311 -17.63 3.22 -4.76
CA ARG A 311 -18.30 2.59 -5.91
C ARG A 311 -18.74 1.15 -5.67
N SER A 312 -18.21 0.49 -4.63
CA SER A 312 -18.59 -0.89 -4.26
C SER A 312 -19.14 -0.95 -2.84
N VAL A 313 -20.16 -1.80 -2.65
CA VAL A 313 -20.68 -2.16 -1.34
C VAL A 313 -19.97 -3.43 -0.90
N ALA A 314 -18.91 -3.27 -0.10
CA ALA A 314 -18.21 -4.39 0.51
C ALA A 314 -19.19 -5.25 1.36
N ASP A 315 -19.23 -6.57 1.10
CA ASP A 315 -20.07 -7.51 1.86
C ASP A 315 -19.40 -7.91 3.19
N TRP A 316 -19.22 -6.95 4.08
CA TRP A 316 -18.62 -7.13 5.41
C TRP A 316 -19.28 -8.26 6.22
N VAL A 317 -20.60 -8.44 6.08
CA VAL A 317 -21.35 -9.51 6.75
C VAL A 317 -20.90 -10.89 6.26
N ALA A 318 -20.68 -11.05 4.96
CA ALA A 318 -20.08 -12.28 4.44
C ALA A 318 -18.61 -12.43 4.84
N LEU A 319 -17.82 -11.35 4.76
CA LEU A 319 -16.40 -11.35 5.09
C LEU A 319 -16.14 -11.77 6.55
N LYS A 320 -17.04 -11.38 7.49
CA LYS A 320 -16.94 -11.76 8.91
C LYS A 320 -16.75 -13.27 9.08
N ASN A 321 -17.44 -14.06 8.26
CA ASN A 321 -17.49 -15.52 8.32
C ASN A 321 -16.50 -16.21 7.37
N ALA A 322 -15.61 -15.46 6.69
CA ALA A 322 -14.62 -15.99 5.76
C ALA A 322 -13.19 -15.78 6.27
N GLU A 323 -12.31 -16.73 6.04
CA GLU A 323 -10.87 -16.63 6.35
C GLU A 323 -10.13 -15.88 5.22
N ILE A 324 -10.59 -14.66 4.95
CA ILE A 324 -10.09 -13.75 3.91
C ILE A 324 -9.74 -12.42 4.59
N SER A 325 -8.70 -11.76 4.10
CA SER A 325 -8.16 -10.49 4.61
C SER A 325 -8.87 -9.27 4.00
N VAL A 326 -8.60 -8.09 4.56
CA VAL A 326 -9.24 -6.81 4.16
C VAL A 326 -8.35 -6.06 3.18
N GLY A 327 -8.81 -5.84 1.95
CA GLY A 327 -8.08 -5.03 0.96
C GLY A 327 -8.74 -3.69 0.73
N ILE A 328 -8.02 -2.60 0.94
CA ILE A 328 -8.54 -1.25 0.68
C ILE A 328 -7.76 -0.64 -0.49
N TRP A 329 -8.48 -0.29 -1.55
CA TRP A 329 -7.98 0.56 -2.63
C TRP A 329 -8.63 1.94 -2.51
N GLY A 330 -7.82 2.99 -2.52
CA GLY A 330 -8.27 4.36 -2.30
C GLY A 330 -8.60 5.08 -3.60
N ALA A 331 -7.58 5.67 -4.20
CA ALA A 331 -7.67 6.46 -5.41
C ALA A 331 -6.28 6.55 -6.05
N HIS A 332 -6.19 7.14 -7.24
CA HIS A 332 -4.90 7.27 -7.93
C HIS A 332 -4.01 8.41 -7.42
N ASN A 333 -4.58 9.49 -6.88
CA ASN A 333 -3.83 10.72 -6.58
C ASN A 333 -3.50 10.90 -5.09
N MET A 334 -4.52 10.84 -4.23
CA MET A 334 -4.42 10.93 -2.78
C MET A 334 -5.45 9.98 -2.16
N ASN A 335 -5.22 9.44 -0.98
CA ASN A 335 -6.22 8.56 -0.37
C ASN A 335 -7.44 9.34 0.17
N MET A 336 -8.56 8.65 0.35
CA MET A 336 -9.84 9.27 0.70
C MET A 336 -9.86 9.93 2.08
N ILE A 337 -9.05 9.47 3.03
CA ILE A 337 -8.93 10.11 4.35
C ILE A 337 -8.24 11.47 4.18
N PHE A 338 -7.13 11.49 3.44
CA PHE A 338 -6.40 12.71 3.16
C PHE A 338 -7.21 13.66 2.27
N GLU A 339 -7.96 13.17 1.30
CA GLU A 339 -8.89 13.98 0.50
C GLU A 339 -9.99 14.62 1.37
N GLY A 340 -10.59 13.84 2.27
CA GLY A 340 -11.67 14.28 3.16
C GLY A 340 -11.25 15.26 4.27
N ARG A 341 -9.95 15.48 4.49
CA ARG A 341 -9.44 16.28 5.61
C ARG A 341 -9.94 17.74 5.64
N GLY A 342 -10.49 18.26 4.54
CA GLY A 342 -11.10 19.59 4.50
C GLY A 342 -12.50 19.67 5.15
N GLU A 343 -13.10 18.56 5.56
CA GLU A 343 -14.50 18.45 6.01
C GLU A 343 -14.88 19.48 7.08
N LEU A 344 -14.01 19.72 8.07
CA LEU A 344 -14.30 20.66 9.17
C LEU A 344 -13.70 22.06 8.98
N GLY A 345 -13.03 22.32 7.85
CA GLY A 345 -12.49 23.63 7.52
C GLY A 345 -11.15 23.59 6.76
N SER A 346 -10.73 24.75 6.27
CA SER A 346 -9.60 24.88 5.34
C SER A 346 -8.25 25.22 5.98
N SER A 347 -8.20 25.58 7.27
CA SER A 347 -6.93 25.90 7.93
C SER A 347 -6.06 24.63 8.04
N PRO A 348 -4.72 24.71 7.89
CA PRO A 348 -3.84 23.55 8.03
C PRO A 348 -4.05 22.76 9.32
N LEU A 349 -4.20 23.45 10.46
CA LEU A 349 -4.48 22.81 11.75
C LEU A 349 -5.83 22.10 11.78
N THR A 350 -6.88 22.71 11.23
CA THR A 350 -8.20 22.06 11.13
C THR A 350 -8.14 20.84 10.23
N LYS A 351 -7.43 20.92 9.10
CA LYS A 351 -7.27 19.81 8.18
C LYS A 351 -6.56 18.63 8.83
N GLN A 352 -5.44 18.88 9.51
CA GLN A 352 -4.68 17.85 10.19
C GLN A 352 -5.49 17.18 11.31
N LYS A 353 -6.26 17.95 12.09
CA LYS A 353 -7.19 17.39 13.09
C LYS A 353 -8.29 16.54 12.44
N THR A 354 -8.87 17.03 11.35
CA THR A 354 -9.92 16.31 10.60
C THR A 354 -9.39 15.01 10.03
N TYR A 355 -8.18 14.99 9.49
CA TYR A 355 -7.53 13.78 9.01
C TYR A 355 -7.39 12.72 10.10
N GLN A 356 -6.98 13.10 11.31
CA GLN A 356 -6.90 12.17 12.45
C GLN A 356 -8.28 11.65 12.87
N LEU A 357 -9.30 12.51 12.90
CA LEU A 357 -10.68 12.11 13.19
C LEU A 357 -11.21 11.12 12.14
N ILE A 358 -11.02 11.39 10.84
CA ILE A 358 -11.44 10.44 9.80
C ILE A 358 -10.67 9.13 9.95
N SER A 359 -9.36 9.16 10.22
CA SER A 359 -8.55 7.97 10.46
C SER A 359 -9.08 7.14 11.62
N GLU A 360 -9.36 7.76 12.77
CA GLU A 360 -9.90 7.07 13.94
C GLU A 360 -11.28 6.48 13.64
N ASN A 361 -12.16 7.21 12.95
CA ASN A 361 -13.48 6.71 12.55
C ASN A 361 -13.37 5.47 11.65
N VAL A 362 -12.47 5.50 10.67
CA VAL A 362 -12.25 4.41 9.71
C VAL A 362 -11.67 3.18 10.39
N PHE A 363 -10.65 3.34 11.23
CA PHE A 363 -9.94 2.20 11.80
C PHE A 363 -10.59 1.68 13.08
N THR A 364 -11.02 2.56 13.99
CA THR A 364 -11.59 2.17 15.30
C THR A 364 -13.12 2.20 15.34
N GLY A 365 -13.76 2.63 14.25
CA GLY A 365 -15.21 2.73 14.12
C GLY A 365 -15.73 4.11 14.53
N SER A 366 -16.98 4.40 14.19
CA SER A 366 -17.60 5.73 14.38
C SER A 366 -17.85 6.13 15.83
N THR A 367 -17.48 5.29 16.79
CA THR A 367 -17.43 5.65 18.22
C THR A 367 -16.04 6.09 18.69
N TYR A 368 -15.04 6.05 17.80
CA TYR A 368 -13.64 6.42 18.08
C TYR A 368 -13.01 5.57 19.19
N ASN A 369 -13.55 4.37 19.44
CA ASN A 369 -13.09 3.46 20.46
C ASN A 369 -13.39 2.01 20.05
N PRO A 370 -12.36 1.17 19.81
CA PRO A 370 -12.56 -0.19 19.31
C PRO A 370 -13.27 -1.11 20.32
N VAL A 371 -13.33 -0.74 21.60
CA VAL A 371 -14.06 -1.48 22.66
C VAL A 371 -15.57 -1.42 22.43
N ASN A 372 -16.07 -0.35 21.84
CA ASN A 372 -17.50 -0.20 21.63
C ASN A 372 -17.98 -1.11 20.50
N ASP A 373 -19.14 -1.73 20.70
CA ASP A 373 -19.69 -2.68 19.74
C ASP A 373 -20.69 -2.04 18.79
N LEU A 374 -20.16 -1.48 17.69
CA LEU A 374 -20.98 -1.14 16.53
C LEU A 374 -21.22 -2.37 15.66
N LYS A 375 -22.48 -2.57 15.27
CA LYS A 375 -22.90 -3.67 14.41
C LYS A 375 -22.16 -3.62 13.06
N ILE A 376 -21.65 -4.78 12.64
CA ILE A 376 -21.09 -4.97 11.29
C ILE A 376 -22.21 -4.80 10.25
N GLN A 377 -21.96 -3.93 9.27
CA GLN A 377 -22.90 -3.54 8.22
C GLN A 377 -22.15 -3.49 6.88
N ASN A 378 -22.85 -3.75 5.79
CA ASN A 378 -22.32 -3.66 4.43
C ASN A 378 -22.24 -2.19 3.98
N ILE A 379 -21.37 -1.42 4.63
CA ILE A 379 -21.11 -0.01 4.40
C ILE A 379 -19.60 0.27 4.48
N LEU A 380 -19.15 1.32 3.80
CA LEU A 380 -17.78 1.80 3.85
C LEU A 380 -17.82 3.31 4.01
N ARG A 381 -17.11 3.86 5.00
CA ARG A 381 -17.18 5.28 5.38
C ARG A 381 -15.79 5.85 5.57
N HIS A 382 -15.61 7.13 5.25
CA HIS A 382 -14.40 7.92 5.49
C HIS A 382 -14.75 9.38 5.77
N SER A 383 -15.56 9.65 6.80
CA SER A 383 -16.02 10.99 7.15
C SER A 383 -16.07 11.17 8.66
N THR A 384 -15.86 12.41 9.14
CA THR A 384 -16.01 12.71 10.58
C THR A 384 -17.46 12.66 11.03
N THR A 385 -18.40 12.85 10.10
CA THR A 385 -19.85 12.78 10.35
C THR A 385 -20.43 11.37 10.35
N ALA A 386 -19.67 10.35 9.94
CA ALA A 386 -20.13 8.98 9.98
C ALA A 386 -20.33 8.52 11.43
N THR A 387 -21.49 7.94 11.72
CA THR A 387 -21.88 7.47 13.07
C THR A 387 -22.14 5.97 13.13
N ASP A 388 -22.12 5.28 11.99
CA ASP A 388 -22.62 3.92 11.82
C ASP A 388 -21.54 2.90 11.39
N PHE A 389 -20.31 3.34 11.12
CA PHE A 389 -19.26 2.45 10.65
C PHE A 389 -18.61 1.69 11.80
N HIS A 390 -18.52 0.37 11.63
CA HIS A 390 -18.01 -0.54 12.65
C HIS A 390 -16.48 -0.48 12.80
N GLY A 391 -15.77 0.04 11.80
CA GLY A 391 -14.32 0.20 11.80
C GLY A 391 -13.56 -1.08 11.46
N PHE A 392 -12.37 -0.92 10.87
CA PHE A 392 -11.51 -2.06 10.52
C PHE A 392 -11.06 -2.89 11.73
N SER A 393 -11.01 -2.29 12.93
CA SER A 393 -10.70 -2.97 14.19
C SER A 393 -11.65 -4.11 14.54
N LYS A 394 -12.84 -4.22 13.92
CA LYS A 394 -13.72 -5.40 14.04
C LYS A 394 -13.24 -6.62 13.26
N PHE A 395 -12.27 -6.42 12.38
CA PHE A 395 -11.70 -7.47 11.52
C PHE A 395 -10.21 -7.67 11.77
N ILE A 396 -9.51 -6.64 12.27
CA ILE A 396 -8.05 -6.61 12.38
C ILE A 396 -7.65 -6.32 13.82
N THR A 397 -6.82 -7.20 14.39
CA THR A 397 -6.21 -7.00 15.70
C THR A 397 -5.19 -5.88 15.65
N ALA A 398 -5.06 -5.11 16.74
CA ALA A 398 -4.02 -4.09 16.84
C ALA A 398 -2.68 -4.77 17.13
N ARG A 399 -1.64 -4.39 16.38
CA ARG A 399 -0.30 -4.97 16.49
C ARG A 399 0.72 -3.92 16.94
N SER A 400 1.75 -4.39 17.61
CA SER A 400 2.84 -3.56 18.12
C SER A 400 4.19 -4.20 17.81
N VAL A 401 5.23 -3.37 17.75
CA VAL A 401 6.61 -3.75 17.48
C VAL A 401 7.46 -3.92 18.75
N LEU A 402 6.85 -3.80 19.93
CA LEU A 402 7.53 -4.02 21.21
C LEU A 402 7.81 -5.51 21.37
N ALA A 403 9.05 -5.97 21.19
CA ALA A 403 9.34 -7.40 21.20
C ALA A 403 9.12 -8.04 22.59
N SER A 404 9.12 -7.24 23.65
CA SER A 404 8.81 -7.68 25.02
C SER A 404 8.28 -6.53 25.88
N ASP A 405 7.71 -6.88 27.03
CA ASP A 405 7.43 -5.95 28.13
C ASP A 405 8.67 -5.65 28.99
N ASP A 406 9.82 -6.28 28.69
CA ASP A 406 11.10 -5.98 29.31
C ASP A 406 11.74 -4.74 28.66
N LEU A 407 11.37 -3.57 29.19
CA LEU A 407 11.92 -2.27 28.78
C LEU A 407 13.42 -2.13 29.06
N ALA A 408 14.02 -3.02 29.86
CA ALA A 408 15.48 -3.05 30.04
C ALA A 408 16.19 -3.78 28.88
N ALA A 409 15.51 -4.74 28.23
CA ALA A 409 16.00 -5.43 27.05
C ALA A 409 15.72 -4.66 25.74
N GLU A 410 14.54 -4.04 25.61
CA GLU A 410 14.19 -3.14 24.50
C GLU A 410 13.59 -1.83 25.02
N PRO A 411 14.38 -0.73 25.12
CA PRO A 411 13.82 0.54 25.56
C PRO A 411 12.81 1.06 24.53
N PHE A 412 11.58 1.29 24.98
CA PHE A 412 10.57 1.98 24.20
C PHE A 412 10.67 3.49 24.41
N VAL A 413 10.85 4.23 23.31
CA VAL A 413 10.88 5.69 23.33
C VAL A 413 9.86 6.20 22.33
N THR A 414 8.94 7.02 22.81
CA THR A 414 8.04 7.81 21.96
C THR A 414 7.88 9.23 22.52
N TYR A 415 7.79 10.20 21.61
CA TYR A 415 7.47 11.60 21.88
C TYR A 415 6.19 12.00 21.13
N PHE A 416 5.44 11.00 20.64
CA PHE A 416 4.17 11.20 19.92
C PHE A 416 4.30 12.08 18.68
N ASN A 417 5.46 12.01 18.01
CA ASN A 417 5.71 12.71 16.76
C ASN A 417 4.96 12.01 15.61
N LEU A 418 4.09 12.74 14.91
CA LEU A 418 3.35 12.24 13.75
C LEU A 418 4.11 12.42 12.43
N GLY A 419 5.23 13.15 12.42
CA GLY A 419 6.02 13.45 11.24
C GLY A 419 5.71 14.80 10.59
N ASN A 420 5.01 15.69 11.28
CA ASN A 420 4.84 17.09 10.88
C ASN A 420 4.70 18.02 12.10
N GLY A 421 4.80 19.32 11.85
CA GLY A 421 4.49 20.32 12.86
C GLY A 421 4.52 21.74 12.30
N THR A 422 3.90 22.67 13.03
CA THR A 422 4.00 24.12 12.76
C THR A 422 5.27 24.74 13.37
N PHE A 423 5.96 23.97 14.21
CA PHE A 423 7.23 24.27 14.84
C PHE A 423 7.90 22.95 15.25
N PHE A 424 9.20 22.99 15.57
CA PHE A 424 9.93 21.87 16.16
C PHE A 424 10.50 22.26 17.52
N ASN A 425 10.24 21.43 18.53
CA ASN A 425 10.75 21.62 19.88
C ASN A 425 11.82 20.58 20.22
N VAL A 426 12.90 21.01 20.85
CA VAL A 426 13.91 20.15 21.47
C VAL A 426 13.86 20.40 22.97
N LYS A 427 13.60 19.36 23.76
CA LYS A 427 13.47 19.47 25.24
C LYS A 427 12.47 20.54 25.70
N GLY A 428 11.38 20.71 24.96
CA GLY A 428 10.34 21.69 25.25
C GLY A 428 10.61 23.11 24.74
N GLU A 429 11.77 23.37 24.15
CA GLU A 429 12.12 24.69 23.60
C GLU A 429 12.05 24.68 22.07
N THR A 430 11.44 25.70 21.48
CA THR A 430 11.33 25.82 20.02
C THR A 430 12.66 26.13 19.37
N THR A 431 13.20 25.17 18.61
CA THR A 431 14.44 25.31 17.83
C THR A 431 14.18 25.63 16.36
N PHE A 432 13.00 25.27 15.85
CA PHE A 432 12.56 25.61 14.50
C PHE A 432 11.15 26.20 14.54
N LYS A 433 11.00 27.43 14.02
CA LYS A 433 9.76 28.23 14.14
C LYS A 433 8.87 28.17 12.90
N ASN A 434 9.19 27.32 11.93
CA ASN A 434 8.41 27.19 10.70
C ASN A 434 7.74 25.82 10.63
N GLU A 435 6.79 25.72 9.70
CA GLU A 435 6.18 24.44 9.34
C GLU A 435 7.22 23.46 8.81
N TRP A 436 7.01 22.18 9.10
CA TRP A 436 7.85 21.11 8.62
C TRP A 436 7.03 19.83 8.47
N TYR A 437 7.49 18.99 7.54
CA TYR A 437 7.07 17.62 7.34
C TYR A 437 8.31 16.77 7.14
N ASN A 438 8.38 15.71 7.93
CA ASN A 438 9.25 14.59 7.68
C ASN A 438 8.63 13.36 8.35
N ILE A 439 8.03 12.47 7.56
CA ILE A 439 7.23 11.34 8.06
C ILE A 439 8.06 10.33 8.86
N ASP A 440 9.38 10.30 8.65
CA ASP A 440 10.30 9.42 9.37
C ASP A 440 11.02 10.10 10.54
N ALA A 441 10.73 11.37 10.84
CA ALA A 441 11.49 12.15 11.80
C ALA A 441 11.71 11.37 13.10
N PRO A 442 12.92 11.43 13.69
CA PRO A 442 13.20 10.75 14.94
C PRO A 442 12.16 11.20 15.97
N ILE A 443 11.50 10.19 16.53
CA ILE A 443 10.53 10.35 17.58
C ILE A 443 11.31 10.83 18.80
#